data_AF-A0A5B8RUB6-F1
#
_entry.id   AF-A0A5B8RUB6-F1
#
_cell.length_a   1.000
_cell.length_b   1.000
_cell.length_c   1.000
_cell.angle_alpha   90.00
_cell.angle_beta   90.00
_cell.angle_gamma   90.00
#
_symmetry.space_group_name_H-M   'P 1'
#
loop_
_entity.id
_entity.type
_entity.pdbx_description
1 polymer ?
#
loop_
_entity_poly.entity_id
_entity_poly.type
_entity_poly.pdbx_seq_one_letter_code
_entity_poly.pdbx_strand_id
1 'polypeptide(L)'
;MKRPLPRTAQQQQLIDRITAQRARWRQRRQDRRDHRAGNAGLRAVAAGAQTSEPLLARVSGFAHQHPLVMAGALAALAVAGPRRLARWASVVLPLVLQLRR
;
A
#
# COMPACT_ATOMS: atom_id res chain seq x y z
N MET A 1 -12.38 10.55 45.86
CA MET A 1 -12.46 9.42 44.90
C MET A 1 -13.92 9.23 44.50
N LYS A 2 -14.30 9.51 43.24
CA LYS A 2 -15.68 9.31 42.77
C LYS A 2 -15.88 7.83 42.43
N ARG A 3 -16.60 7.08 43.28
CA ARG A 3 -17.05 5.72 42.97
C ARG A 3 -18.09 5.81 41.85
N PRO A 4 -17.94 5.05 40.75
CA PRO A 4 -18.99 4.98 39.73
C PRO A 4 -20.23 4.34 40.35
N LEU A 5 -21.39 4.97 40.16
CA LEU A 5 -22.69 4.43 40.58
C LEU A 5 -22.93 3.08 39.87
N PRO A 6 -23.60 2.12 40.54
CA PRO A 6 -23.97 0.86 39.92
C PRO A 6 -24.80 1.12 38.66
N ARG A 7 -24.36 0.54 37.54
CA ARG A 7 -25.01 0.69 36.23
C ARG A 7 -26.33 -0.04 36.21
N THR A 8 -27.38 0.61 35.71
CA THR A 8 -28.65 -0.07 35.47
C THR A 8 -28.49 -1.07 34.31
N ALA A 9 -29.29 -2.15 34.29
CA ALA A 9 -29.21 -3.18 33.26
C ALA A 9 -29.38 -2.62 31.83
N GLN A 10 -30.27 -1.63 31.66
CA GLN A 10 -30.45 -0.91 30.40
C GLN A 10 -29.20 -0.15 29.94
N GLN A 11 -28.47 0.42 30.89
CA GLN A 11 -27.24 1.16 30.62
C GLN A 11 -26.11 0.21 30.21
N GLN A 12 -26.11 -1.02 30.72
CA GLN A 12 -25.17 -2.06 30.30
C GLN A 12 -25.46 -2.52 28.85
N GLN A 13 -26.74 -2.76 28.51
CA GLN A 13 -27.13 -3.14 27.14
C GLN A 13 -26.74 -2.09 26.09
N LEU A 14 -26.89 -0.80 26.40
CA LEU A 14 -26.46 0.29 25.51
C LEU A 14 -24.95 0.25 25.25
N ILE A 15 -24.16 -0.06 26.28
CA ILE A 15 -22.71 -0.10 26.19
C ILE A 15 -22.25 -1.30 25.38
N ASP A 16 -22.88 -2.45 25.56
CA ASP A 16 -22.61 -3.64 24.76
C ASP A 16 -22.92 -3.36 23.28
N ARG A 17 -23.98 -2.60 23.00
CA ARG A 17 -24.31 -2.16 21.64
C ARG A 17 -23.26 -1.19 21.06
N ILE A 18 -22.81 -0.21 21.85
CA ILE A 18 -21.79 0.77 21.44
C ILE A 18 -20.44 0.10 21.20
N THR A 19 -20.06 -0.85 22.05
CA THR A 19 -18.79 -1.59 21.91
C THR A 19 -18.80 -2.44 20.65
N ALA A 20 -19.90 -3.15 20.37
CA ALA A 20 -20.09 -3.88 19.11
C ALA A 20 -20.06 -2.97 17.87
N GLN A 21 -20.67 -1.78 17.95
CA GLN A 21 -20.60 -0.79 16.87
C GLN A 21 -19.17 -0.29 16.64
N ARG A 22 -18.45 0.05 17.72
CA ARG A 22 -17.05 0.53 17.65
C ARG A 22 -16.10 -0.54 17.10
N ALA A 23 -16.32 -1.82 17.44
CA ALA A 23 -15.55 -2.92 16.88
C ALA A 23 -15.62 -2.93 15.33
N ARG A 24 -16.84 -2.83 14.76
CA ARG A 24 -17.05 -2.74 13.31
C ARG A 24 -16.35 -1.53 12.67
N TRP A 25 -16.35 -0.40 13.36
CA TRP A 25 -15.67 0.82 12.88
C TRP A 25 -14.15 0.70 12.95
N ARG A 26 -13.61 0.04 13.97
CA ARG A 26 -12.17 -0.19 14.11
C ARG A 26 -11.64 -1.11 13.02
N GLN A 27 -12.35 -2.20 12.69
CA GLN A 27 -11.98 -3.10 11.61
C GLN A 27 -11.87 -2.36 10.27
N ARG A 28 -12.89 -1.57 9.90
CA ARG A 28 -12.84 -0.72 8.70
C ARG A 28 -11.73 0.35 8.72
N ARG A 29 -11.31 0.83 9.89
CA ARG A 29 -10.18 1.76 9.99
C ARG A 29 -8.84 1.05 9.86
N GLN A 30 -8.72 -0.20 10.32
CA GLN A 30 -7.53 -1.02 10.12
C GLN A 30 -7.34 -1.30 8.63
N ASP A 31 -8.37 -1.79 7.93
CA ASP A 31 -8.29 -2.02 6.47
C ASP A 31 -7.82 -0.75 5.72
N ARG A 32 -8.37 0.42 6.08
CA ARG A 32 -7.96 1.70 5.48
C ARG A 32 -6.55 2.13 5.88
N ARG A 33 -6.08 1.81 7.08
CA ARG A 33 -4.70 2.07 7.51
C ARG A 33 -3.74 1.18 6.75
N ASP A 34 -4.07 -0.09 6.58
CA ASP A 34 -3.24 -1.06 5.86
C ASP A 34 -3.13 -0.68 4.38
N HIS A 35 -4.24 -0.29 3.76
CA HIS A 35 -4.24 0.28 2.41
C HIS A 35 -3.46 1.60 2.30
N ARG A 36 -3.55 2.48 3.31
CA ARG A 36 -2.78 3.75 3.31
C ARG A 36 -1.30 3.52 3.56
N ALA A 37 -0.90 2.56 4.37
CA ALA A 37 0.50 2.20 4.59
C ALA A 37 1.13 1.65 3.31
N GLY A 38 0.43 0.78 2.58
CA GLY A 38 0.87 0.31 1.25
C GLY A 38 0.99 1.45 0.23
N ASN A 39 0.02 2.37 0.22
CA ASN A 39 0.06 3.56 -0.66
C ASN A 39 1.07 4.62 -0.21
N ALA A 40 1.45 4.67 1.07
CA ALA A 40 2.48 5.57 1.56
C ALA A 40 3.86 5.16 1.06
N GLY A 41 4.14 3.86 0.90
CA GLY A 41 5.35 3.36 0.26
C GLY A 41 5.43 3.76 -1.22
N LEU A 42 4.34 3.62 -1.96
CA LEU A 42 4.24 4.10 -3.35
C LEU A 42 4.37 5.62 -3.45
N ARG A 43 3.74 6.36 -2.52
CA ARG A 43 3.90 7.82 -2.40
C ARG A 43 5.28 8.23 -1.94
N ALA A 44 6.02 7.40 -1.21
CA ALA A 44 7.41 7.68 -0.81
C ALA A 44 8.39 7.41 -1.96
N VAL A 45 8.12 6.41 -2.80
CA VAL A 45 8.85 6.20 -4.07
C VAL A 45 8.53 7.32 -5.06
N ALA A 46 7.26 7.71 -5.16
CA ALA A 46 6.84 8.86 -5.94
C ALA A 46 7.42 10.16 -5.37
N ALA A 47 7.32 10.42 -4.07
CA ALA A 47 7.94 11.55 -3.33
C ALA A 47 9.46 11.56 -3.43
N GLY A 48 10.09 10.39 -3.47
CA GLY A 48 11.50 10.22 -3.81
C GLY A 48 11.77 10.71 -5.22
N ALA A 49 10.88 10.50 -6.19
CA ALA A 49 11.01 11.12 -7.52
C ALA A 49 10.85 12.66 -7.51
N GLN A 50 10.54 13.29 -6.37
CA GLN A 50 10.58 14.74 -6.15
C GLN A 50 11.88 15.21 -5.49
N THR A 51 12.81 14.32 -5.12
CA THR A 51 14.18 14.76 -4.80
C THR A 51 14.81 15.27 -6.09
N SER A 52 15.50 16.40 -6.02
CA SER A 52 16.15 17.15 -7.11
C SER A 52 17.27 16.41 -7.85
N GLU A 53 17.26 15.09 -7.81
CA GLU A 53 18.24 14.23 -8.44
C GLU A 53 17.65 13.74 -9.77
N PRO A 54 18.36 13.93 -10.88
CA PRO A 54 17.84 13.57 -12.19
C PRO A 54 17.52 12.08 -12.20
N LEU A 55 16.29 11.73 -12.61
CA LEU A 55 15.80 10.35 -12.67
C LEU A 55 16.78 9.42 -13.40
N LEU A 56 17.48 9.96 -14.41
CA LEU A 56 18.54 9.28 -15.14
C LEU A 56 19.73 8.84 -14.26
N ALA A 57 20.15 9.65 -13.29
CA ALA A 57 21.26 9.30 -12.38
C ALA A 57 20.89 8.16 -11.43
N ARG A 58 19.61 8.05 -11.07
CA ARG A 58 19.11 6.93 -10.26
C ARG A 58 19.00 5.65 -11.05
N VAL A 59 18.55 5.74 -12.30
CA VAL A 59 18.50 4.59 -13.21
C VAL A 59 19.91 4.07 -13.49
N SER A 60 20.89 4.96 -13.72
CA SER A 60 22.27 4.54 -13.94
C SER A 60 22.88 3.91 -12.68
N GLY A 61 22.66 4.50 -11.50
CA GLY A 61 23.10 3.93 -10.22
C GLY A 61 22.51 2.54 -9.97
N PHE A 62 21.22 2.35 -10.23
CA PHE A 62 20.56 1.05 -10.12
C PHE A 62 21.09 0.04 -11.15
N ALA A 63 21.34 0.48 -12.38
CA ALA A 63 21.89 -0.38 -13.44
C ALA A 63 23.27 -0.93 -13.09
N HIS A 64 24.10 -0.12 -12.43
CA HIS A 64 25.41 -0.56 -11.93
C HIS A 64 25.29 -1.59 -10.79
N GLN A 65 24.32 -1.44 -9.90
CA GLN A 65 24.14 -2.33 -8.75
C GLN A 65 23.43 -3.65 -9.13
N HIS A 66 22.57 -3.63 -10.16
CA HIS A 66 21.76 -4.78 -10.56
C HIS A 66 21.78 -5.02 -12.07
N PRO A 67 22.94 -5.42 -12.64
CA PRO A 67 23.10 -5.57 -14.08
C PRO A 67 22.18 -6.64 -14.68
N LEU A 68 21.95 -7.75 -13.97
CA LEU A 68 21.05 -8.83 -14.40
C LEU A 68 19.59 -8.37 -14.49
N VAL A 69 19.13 -7.56 -13.54
CA VAL A 69 17.76 -7.04 -13.52
C VAL A 69 17.55 -6.08 -14.69
N MET A 70 18.54 -5.21 -14.97
CA MET A 70 18.46 -4.30 -16.10
C MET A 70 18.55 -5.01 -17.45
N ALA A 71 19.40 -6.02 -17.59
CA ALA A 71 19.43 -6.84 -18.80
C ALA A 71 18.08 -7.53 -19.05
N GLY A 72 17.46 -8.09 -17.99
CA GLY A 72 16.13 -8.69 -18.07
C GLY A 72 15.04 -7.67 -18.46
N ALA A 73 15.08 -6.47 -17.88
CA ALA A 73 14.13 -5.40 -18.22
C ALA A 73 14.27 -4.95 -19.67
N LEU A 74 15.49 -4.73 -20.16
CA LEU A 74 15.76 -4.34 -21.55
C LEU A 74 15.34 -5.43 -22.53
N ALA A 75 15.62 -6.70 -22.23
CA ALA A 75 15.19 -7.84 -23.04
C ALA A 75 13.66 -7.93 -23.09
N ALA A 76 12.98 -7.77 -21.95
CA ALA A 76 11.52 -7.76 -21.89
C ALA A 76 10.91 -6.59 -22.68
N LEU A 77 11.51 -5.40 -22.60
CA LEU A 77 11.09 -4.23 -23.38
C LEU A 77 11.25 -4.44 -24.88
N ALA A 78 12.39 -5.01 -25.31
CA ALA A 78 12.68 -5.30 -26.70
C ALA A 78 11.69 -6.32 -27.31
N VAL A 79 11.28 -7.34 -26.52
CA VAL A 79 10.34 -8.37 -26.97
C VAL A 79 8.89 -7.90 -26.94
N ALA A 80 8.49 -7.07 -25.97
CA ALA A 80 7.10 -6.66 -25.81
C ALA A 80 6.71 -5.50 -26.74
N GLY A 81 7.57 -4.49 -26.90
CA GLY A 81 7.23 -3.24 -27.59
C GLY A 81 6.16 -2.40 -26.85
N PRO A 82 6.04 -1.10 -27.18
CA PRO A 82 5.28 -0.13 -26.38
C PRO A 82 3.77 -0.45 -26.29
N ARG A 83 3.18 -0.97 -27.37
CA ARG A 83 1.75 -1.30 -27.41
C ARG A 83 1.38 -2.52 -26.57
N ARG A 84 2.28 -3.49 -26.38
CA ARG A 84 1.98 -4.65 -25.54
C ARG A 84 2.23 -4.36 -24.07
N LEU A 85 3.19 -3.51 -23.72
CA LEU A 85 3.45 -3.10 -22.33
C LEU A 85 2.19 -2.55 -21.65
N ALA A 86 1.40 -1.71 -22.33
CA ALA A 86 0.15 -1.18 -21.79
C ALA A 86 -0.89 -2.27 -21.48
N ARG A 87 -0.95 -3.34 -22.28
CA ARG A 87 -1.88 -4.48 -22.06
C ARG A 87 -1.37 -5.44 -20.99
N TRP A 88 -0.06 -5.63 -20.87
CA TRP A 88 0.53 -6.46 -19.83
C TRP A 88 0.56 -5.77 -18.48
N ALA A 89 0.65 -4.43 -18.45
CA ALA A 89 0.58 -3.65 -17.22
C ALA A 89 -0.71 -3.94 -16.43
N SER A 90 -1.87 -4.02 -17.08
CA SER A 90 -3.13 -4.33 -16.39
C SER A 90 -3.20 -5.77 -15.84
N VAL A 91 -2.43 -6.70 -16.39
CA VAL A 91 -2.39 -8.11 -15.97
C VAL A 91 -1.34 -8.35 -14.88
N VAL A 92 -0.17 -7.73 -15.00
CA VAL A 92 0.93 -7.88 -14.05
C VAL A 92 0.72 -7.04 -12.78
N LEU A 93 0.11 -5.86 -12.91
CA LEU A 93 -0.19 -4.98 -11.78
C LEU A 93 -0.97 -5.67 -10.64
N PRO A 94 -2.07 -6.41 -10.89
CA PRO A 94 -2.79 -7.10 -9.81
C PRO A 94 -1.97 -8.24 -9.17
N LEU A 95 -1.13 -8.94 -9.93
CA LEU A 95 -0.25 -9.99 -9.38
C LEU A 95 0.83 -9.42 -8.46
N VAL A 96 1.43 -8.30 -8.84
CA VAL A 96 2.42 -7.60 -8.00
C VAL A 96 1.77 -7.06 -6.72
N LEU A 97 0.52 -6.59 -6.80
CA LEU A 97 -0.25 -6.18 -5.63
C LEU A 97 -0.61 -7.35 -4.71
N GLN A 98 -0.77 -8.57 -5.26
CA GLN A 98 -1.03 -9.78 -4.47
C GLN A 98 0.23 -10.30 -3.75
N LEU A 99 1.41 -10.24 -4.40
CA LEU A 99 2.69 -10.62 -3.78
C LEU A 99 3.14 -9.65 -2.67
N ARG A 100 2.52 -8.48 -2.57
CA ARG A 100 2.84 -7.45 -1.58
C ARG A 100 1.95 -7.47 -0.33
N ARG A 101 1.04 -8.45 -0.22
CA ARG A 101 0.34 -8.77 1.04
C ARG A 101 1.23 -9.65 1.91
#